data_AF-A0AAC9IHX8-F1
#
_entry.id   AF-A0AAC9IHX8-F1
#
_cell.length_a   1.000
_cell.length_b   1.000
_cell.length_c   1.000
_cell.angle_alpha   90.00
_cell.angle_beta   90.00
_cell.angle_gamma   90.00
#
_symmetry.space_group_name_H-M   'P 1'
#
loop_
_entity.id
_entity.type
_entity.pdbx_description
1 polymer ?
#
loop_
_entity_poly.entity_id
_entity_poly.type
_entity_poly.pdbx_seq_one_letter_code
_entity_poly.pdbx_strand_id
1 'polypeptide(L)' 'MKNDRLAQTFFDEIQDADEAAFYQAAHSFLNLWDYEYGHVTGMPNEMHQYIGQLAYDSELVEE' A
#
# COMPACT_ATOMS: atom_id res chain seq x y z
N MET A 1 16.81 -0.58 5.81
CA MET A 1 16.37 0.76 6.26
C MET A 1 15.01 0.61 6.96
N LYS A 2 14.54 1.61 7.73
CA LYS A 2 13.24 1.47 8.46
C LYS A 2 12.05 1.23 7.50
N ASN A 3 12.10 1.84 6.32
CA ASN A 3 11.12 1.68 5.23
C ASN A 3 10.92 0.21 4.82
N ASP A 4 11.97 -0.62 4.89
CA ASP A 4 11.90 -2.03 4.48
C ASP A 4 10.96 -2.84 5.38
N ARG A 5 10.86 -2.47 6.67
CA ARG A 5 10.07 -3.25 7.63
C ARG A 5 8.57 -3.06 7.42
N LEU A 6 8.12 -1.83 7.17
CA LEU A 6 6.71 -1.54 6.92
C LEU A 6 6.25 -2.20 5.61
N ALA A 7 7.07 -2.12 4.56
CA ALA A 7 6.80 -2.81 3.29
C ALA A 7 6.79 -4.33 3.45
N GLN A 8 7.74 -4.91 4.19
CA GLN A 8 7.75 -6.35 4.48
C GLN A 8 6.51 -6.81 5.23
N THR A 9 6.09 -6.10 6.29
CA THR A 9 4.86 -6.43 7.01
C THR A 9 3.65 -6.41 6.09
N PHE A 10 3.55 -5.42 5.20
CA PHE A 10 2.46 -5.37 4.23
C PHE A 10 2.48 -6.56 3.28
N PHE A 11 3.65 -6.92 2.71
CA PHE A 11 3.77 -8.08 1.81
C PHE A 11 3.38 -9.39 2.49
N ASP A 12 3.78 -9.57 3.75
CA ASP A 12 3.41 -10.75 4.53
C ASP A 12 1.89 -10.80 4.78
N GLU A 13 1.24 -9.64 5.00
CA GLU A 13 -0.21 -9.56 5.21
C GLU A 13 -1.02 -9.85 3.93
N ILE A 14 -0.53 -9.45 2.76
CA ILE A 14 -1.28 -9.61 1.50
C ILE A 14 -1.05 -10.93 0.77
N GLN A 15 -0.07 -11.73 1.17
CA GLN A 15 0.35 -12.94 0.44
C GLN A 15 -0.81 -13.92 0.17
N ASP A 16 -1.69 -14.11 1.17
CA ASP A 16 -2.86 -15.00 1.10
C ASP A 16 -4.17 -14.26 1.41
N ALA A 17 -4.16 -12.92 1.31
CA ALA A 17 -5.32 -12.09 1.61
C ALA A 17 -6.40 -12.27 0.54
N ASP A 18 -7.65 -12.37 0.99
CA ASP A 18 -8.78 -12.12 0.09
C ASP A 18 -8.84 -10.63 -0.29
N GLU A 19 -9.70 -10.32 -1.25
CA GLU A 19 -9.82 -8.97 -1.79
C GLU A 19 -10.14 -7.92 -0.70
N ALA A 20 -11.04 -8.23 0.24
CA ALA A 20 -11.40 -7.31 1.32
C ALA A 20 -10.22 -7.08 2.30
N ALA A 21 -9.53 -8.16 2.66
CA ALA A 21 -8.34 -8.09 3.51
C ALA A 21 -7.19 -7.32 2.83
N PHE A 22 -7.02 -7.49 1.51
CA PHE A 22 -6.05 -6.73 0.72
C PHE A 22 -6.33 -5.22 0.77
N TYR A 23 -7.57 -4.80 0.49
CA TYR A 23 -7.94 -3.38 0.56
C TYR A 23 -7.68 -2.80 1.96
N GLN A 24 -8.06 -3.53 3.02
CA GLN A 24 -7.85 -3.08 4.38
C GLN A 24 -6.36 -2.94 4.74
N ALA A 25 -5.54 -3.93 4.38
CA ALA A 25 -4.09 -3.90 4.59
C ALA A 25 -3.45 -2.73 3.84
N ALA A 26 -3.88 -2.48 2.60
CA ALA A 26 -3.31 -1.45 1.77
C ALA A 26 -3.67 -0.03 2.23
N HIS A 27 -4.91 0.20 2.67
CA HIS A 27 -5.29 1.45 3.33
C HIS A 27 -4.49 1.68 4.62
N SER A 28 -4.30 0.63 5.41
CA SER A 28 -3.53 0.70 6.67
C SER A 28 -2.06 1.04 6.40
N PHE A 29 -1.47 0.38 5.39
CA PHE A 29 -0.12 0.66 4.93
C PHE A 29 0.04 2.12 4.48
N LEU A 30 -0.87 2.65 3.67
CA LEU A 30 -0.78 4.02 3.17
C LEU A 30 -0.82 5.05 4.30
N ASN A 31 -1.72 4.86 5.26
CA ASN A 31 -1.82 5.72 6.43
C ASN A 31 -0.55 5.69 7.28
N LEU A 32 0.02 4.50 7.51
CA LEU A 32 1.26 4.33 8.27
C LEU A 32 2.47 4.91 7.52
N TRP A 33 2.52 4.72 6.20
CA TRP A 33 3.59 5.24 5.36
C TRP A 33 3.61 6.77 5.40
N ASP A 34 2.46 7.41 5.18
CA ASP A 34 2.35 8.87 5.21
C ASP A 34 2.72 9.43 6.60
N TYR A 35 2.28 8.75 7.67
CA TYR A 35 2.63 9.11 9.05
C TYR A 35 4.14 9.02 9.33
N GLU A 36 4.82 7.97 8.88
CA GLU A 36 6.24 7.73 9.19
C GLU A 36 7.21 8.51 8.30
N TYR A 37 6.87 8.69 7.02
CA TYR A 37 7.82 9.15 5.99
C TYR A 37 7.43 10.45 5.29
N GLY A 38 6.18 10.92 5.44
CA GLY A 38 5.68 12.14 4.80
C GLY A 38 5.48 11.97 3.29
N HIS A 39 4.22 11.80 2.89
CA HIS A 39 3.78 11.51 1.52
C HIS A 39 4.47 10.29 0.87
N VAL A 40 4.07 9.98 -0.36
CA VAL A 40 4.51 8.80 -1.13
C VAL A 40 6.01 8.80 -1.50
N THR A 41 6.76 9.80 -1.03
CA THR A 41 8.18 9.99 -1.32
C THR A 41 9.03 8.88 -0.69
N GLY A 42 9.85 8.21 -1.50
CA GLY A 42 10.73 7.13 -1.03
C GLY A 42 10.03 5.78 -0.81
N MET A 43 8.80 5.65 -1.31
CA MET A 43 8.08 4.38 -1.34
C MET A 43 8.72 3.40 -2.34
N PRO A 44 8.83 2.10 -2.02
CA PRO A 44 9.32 1.10 -2.96
C PRO A 44 8.46 1.08 -4.22
N ASN A 45 9.09 0.88 -5.38
CA ASN A 45 8.39 0.88 -6.66
C ASN A 45 7.33 -0.23 -6.75
N GLU A 46 7.57 -1.37 -6.10
CA GLU A 46 6.63 -2.47 -6.03
C GLU A 46 5.30 -2.05 -5.38
N MET A 47 5.35 -1.15 -4.38
CA MET A 47 4.16 -0.65 -3.69
C MET A 47 3.29 0.25 -4.58
N HIS A 48 3.89 0.97 -5.53
CA HIS A 48 3.14 1.82 -6.46
C HIS A 48 2.18 1.02 -7.34
N GLN A 49 2.50 -0.23 -7.66
CA GLN A 49 1.61 -1.10 -8.45
C GLN A 49 0.34 -1.46 -7.66
N TYR A 50 0.49 -1.80 -6.39
CA TYR A 50 -0.65 -2.11 -5.52
C TYR A 50 -1.53 -0.87 -5.29
N ILE A 51 -0.92 0.31 -5.11
CA ILE A 51 -1.67 1.56 -4.96
C ILE A 51 -2.41 1.93 -6.25
N GLY A 52 -1.79 1.72 -7.40
CA GLY A 52 -2.44 1.91 -8.70
C GLY A 52 -3.67 1.02 -8.85
N GLN A 53 -3.56 -0.25 -8.43
CA GLN A 53 -4.67 -1.19 -8.42
C GLN A 53 -5.81 -0.71 -7.50
N LEU A 54 -5.50 -0.28 -6.27
CA LEU A 54 -6.50 0.28 -5.35
C LEU A 54 -7.20 1.51 -5.95
N ALA A 55 -6.45 2.43 -6.55
CA ALA A 55 -7.01 3.64 -7.13
C ALA A 55 -7.94 3.33 -8.31
N TYR A 56 -7.56 2.36 -9.15
CA TYR A 56 -8.38 1.89 -10.27
C TYR A 56 -9.67 1.21 -9.78
N ASP A 57 -9.56 0.30 -8.83
CA ASP A 57 -10.71 -0.46 -8.31
C ASP A 57 -11.66 0.41 -7.46
N SER A 58 -11.14 1.50 -6.86
CA SER A 58 -11.95 2.47 -6.12
C SER A 58 -12.66 3.50 -7.03
N GLU A 59 -12.53 3.37 -8.36
CA GLU A 59 -12.97 4.38 -9.34
C GLU A 59 -12.39 5.78 -9.10
N LEU A 60 -11.26 5.88 -8.38
CA LEU A 60 -10.59 7.16 -8.06
C LEU A 60 -9.72 7.68 -9.21
N VAL A 61 -9.59 6.90 -10.29
CA VAL A 61 -8.98 7.36 -11.54
C VAL A 61 -10.08 7.97 -12.41
N GLU A 62 -10.25 9.30 -12.31
CA GLU A 62 -11.02 10.04 -13.32
C GLU A 62 -10.31 9.90 -14.68
N GLU A 63 -11.08 9.59 -15.74
CA GLU A 63 -10.63 9.52 -17.15
C GLU A 63 -9.93 10.80 -17.64
#